data_AF-A0A4R0NI71-F1
#
_entry.id   AF-A0A4R0NI71-F1
#
_cell.length_a   1.000
_cell.length_b   1.000
_cell.length_c   1.000
_cell.angle_alpha   90.00
_cell.angle_beta   90.00
_cell.angle_gamma   90.00
#
_symmetry.space_group_name_H-M   'P 1'
#
loop_
_entity.id
_entity.type
_entity.pdbx_description
1 polymer ?
#
loop_
_entity_poly.entity_id
_entity_poly.type
_entity_poly.pdbx_seq_one_letter_code
_entity_poly.pdbx_strand_id
1 'polypeptide(L)'
;MRRIKGINVLKAGLLDFAKEIIYSLTCELQRISRRVEIAELKFNPFSGEVSIYMDAIRLDENVEIILDTSFADTTDKFLRSSISDLEIDFFGLIDLLELLKGVEGKNGVFPSILKPVNGEYITHEEQDRDAWVCICGNMPSYNGFYACDEDGDLIEPGNEWEYFYRCEYCGRVIDDRNLLVIGINLNPNNEEE
;
A
#
# COMPACT_ATOMS: atom_id res chain seq x y z
N MET A 1 7.60 32.21 3.24
CA MET A 1 6.22 32.20 2.69
C MET A 1 6.03 30.87 1.94
N ARG A 2 5.21 29.94 2.45
CA ARG A 2 4.99 28.66 1.74
C ARG A 2 4.23 28.95 0.44
N ARG A 3 4.75 28.50 -0.72
CA ARG A 3 4.00 28.55 -1.98
C ARG A 3 2.75 27.70 -1.82
N ILE A 4 1.58 28.31 -2.04
CA ILE A 4 0.32 27.58 -2.10
C ILE A 4 0.39 26.71 -3.36
N LYS A 5 0.22 25.39 -3.19
CA LYS A 5 0.15 24.46 -4.33
C LYS A 5 -1.10 24.79 -5.15
N GLY A 6 -0.98 24.81 -6.48
CA GLY A 6 -2.14 24.98 -7.36
C GLY A 6 -3.12 23.82 -7.21
N ILE A 7 -4.41 24.07 -7.46
CA ILE A 7 -5.48 23.07 -7.28
C ILE A 7 -5.21 21.76 -8.03
N ASN A 8 -4.62 21.81 -9.23
CA ASN A 8 -4.29 20.62 -10.01
C ASN A 8 -3.20 19.77 -9.34
N VAL A 9 -2.23 20.39 -8.67
CA VAL A 9 -1.18 19.69 -7.92
C VAL A 9 -1.77 18.99 -6.70
N LEU A 10 -2.72 19.65 -6.02
CA LEU A 10 -3.44 19.05 -4.90
C LEU A 10 -4.30 17.86 -5.34
N LYS A 11 -5.02 18.00 -6.46
CA LYS A 11 -5.82 16.90 -7.04
C LYS A 11 -4.94 15.71 -7.43
N ALA A 12 -3.79 15.95 -8.07
CA ALA A 12 -2.84 14.89 -8.41
C ALA A 12 -2.35 14.15 -7.16
N GLY A 13 -1.98 14.90 -6.11
CA GLY A 13 -1.57 14.30 -4.83
C GLY A 13 -2.66 13.44 -4.17
N LEU A 14 -3.92 13.86 -4.24
CA LEU A 14 -5.04 13.06 -3.76
C LEU A 14 -5.26 11.78 -4.59
N LEU A 15 -5.12 11.86 -5.91
CA LEU A 15 -5.24 10.69 -6.78
C LEU A 15 -4.11 9.68 -6.52
N ASP A 16 -2.89 10.14 -6.31
CA ASP A 16 -1.76 9.26 -5.98
C ASP A 16 -1.94 8.62 -4.60
N PHE A 17 -2.47 9.37 -3.64
CA PHE A 17 -2.85 8.83 -2.33
C PHE A 17 -3.95 7.77 -2.41
N ALA A 18 -5.01 7.98 -3.21
CA ALA A 18 -6.03 6.95 -3.45
C ALA A 18 -5.43 5.67 -4.03
N LYS A 19 -4.50 5.78 -5.00
CA LYS A 19 -3.83 4.61 -5.58
C LYS A 19 -3.05 3.82 -4.53
N GLU A 20 -2.39 4.51 -3.60
CA GLU A 20 -1.65 3.87 -2.51
C GLU A 20 -2.57 3.13 -1.53
N ILE A 21 -3.72 3.71 -1.21
CA ILE A 21 -4.73 3.03 -0.38
C ILE A 21 -5.32 1.83 -1.13
N ILE A 22 -5.71 1.97 -2.40
CA ILE A 22 -6.25 0.86 -3.22
C ILE A 22 -5.26 -0.29 -3.30
N TYR A 23 -3.98 0.03 -3.51
CA TYR A 23 -2.93 -0.97 -3.50
C TYR A 23 -2.88 -1.68 -2.14
N SER A 24 -2.81 -0.93 -1.03
CA SER A 24 -2.81 -1.51 0.32
C SER A 24 -4.05 -2.37 0.62
N LEU A 25 -5.23 -1.96 0.16
CA LEU A 25 -6.46 -2.74 0.27
C LEU A 25 -6.38 -4.06 -0.51
N THR A 26 -5.80 -4.01 -1.70
CA THR A 26 -5.58 -5.19 -2.55
C THR A 26 -4.73 -6.21 -1.82
N CYS A 27 -3.66 -5.72 -1.21
CA CYS A 27 -2.71 -6.50 -0.43
C CYS A 27 -3.37 -7.16 0.80
N GLU A 28 -4.19 -6.43 1.54
CA GLU A 28 -4.97 -6.99 2.66
C GLU A 28 -5.96 -8.07 2.18
N LEU A 29 -6.65 -7.85 1.07
CA LEU A 29 -7.58 -8.85 0.53
C LEU A 29 -6.86 -10.10 0.00
N GLN A 30 -5.65 -9.95 -0.55
CA GLN A 30 -4.80 -11.08 -0.92
C GLN A 30 -4.35 -11.88 0.32
N ARG A 31 -3.94 -11.20 1.41
CA ARG A 31 -3.63 -11.84 2.71
C ARG A 31 -4.83 -12.60 3.26
N ILE A 32 -6.02 -12.01 3.15
CA ILE A 32 -7.26 -12.65 3.61
C ILE A 32 -7.61 -13.86 2.73
N SER A 33 -7.35 -13.79 1.41
CA SER A 33 -7.48 -14.89 0.45
C SER A 33 -8.87 -15.55 0.43
N ARG A 34 -9.89 -14.74 0.70
CA ARG A 34 -11.31 -15.10 0.62
C ARG A 34 -12.16 -13.85 0.43
N ARG A 35 -13.42 -14.07 0.08
CA ARG A 35 -14.46 -13.05 0.19
C ARG A 35 -14.65 -12.64 1.66
N VAL A 36 -14.81 -11.35 1.91
CA VAL A 36 -15.09 -10.76 3.22
C VAL A 36 -16.48 -10.15 3.19
N GLU A 37 -17.40 -10.66 4.00
CA GLU A 37 -18.72 -10.07 4.13
C GLU A 37 -18.61 -8.70 4.80
N ILE A 38 -19.33 -7.70 4.32
CA ILE A 38 -19.35 -6.36 4.95
C ILE A 38 -19.86 -6.45 6.39
N ALA A 39 -20.71 -7.44 6.70
CA ALA A 39 -21.16 -7.73 8.06
C ALA A 39 -20.06 -8.24 9.02
N GLU A 40 -18.91 -8.69 8.50
CA GLU A 40 -17.73 -9.02 9.33
C GLU A 40 -17.00 -7.76 9.82
N LEU A 41 -17.18 -6.63 9.13
CA LEU A 41 -16.53 -5.38 9.47
C LEU A 41 -17.24 -4.71 10.67
N LYS A 42 -16.47 -4.02 11.52
CA LYS A 42 -17.01 -3.30 12.69
C LYS A 42 -18.05 -2.24 12.31
N PHE A 43 -17.90 -1.63 11.13
CA PHE A 43 -18.87 -0.74 10.51
C PHE A 43 -18.69 -0.75 8.99
N ASN A 44 -19.69 -0.22 8.28
CA ASN A 44 -19.66 -0.08 6.84
C ASN A 44 -19.17 1.34 6.46
N PRO A 45 -18.02 1.48 5.77
CA PRO A 45 -17.42 2.78 5.45
C PRO A 45 -18.02 3.47 4.20
N PHE A 46 -19.00 2.84 3.54
CA PHE A 46 -19.67 3.40 2.37
C PHE A 46 -20.76 4.40 2.77
N SER A 47 -21.11 5.30 1.85
CA SER A 47 -22.14 6.31 2.05
C SER A 47 -23.48 5.65 2.40
N GLY A 48 -24.25 6.32 3.26
CA GLY A 48 -25.48 5.74 3.82
C GLY A 48 -26.54 5.34 2.79
N GLU A 49 -26.51 5.92 1.59
CA GLU A 49 -27.44 5.58 0.51
C GLU A 49 -27.15 4.22 -0.11
N VAL A 50 -25.87 3.81 -0.18
CA VAL A 50 -25.46 2.56 -0.82
C VAL A 50 -25.00 1.49 0.16
N SER A 51 -24.65 1.87 1.39
CA SER A 51 -24.08 0.95 2.39
C SER A 51 -24.96 -0.27 2.66
N ILE A 52 -26.28 -0.10 2.63
CA ILE A 52 -27.25 -1.18 2.83
C ILE A 52 -27.26 -2.23 1.72
N TYR A 53 -26.68 -1.91 0.55
CA TYR A 53 -26.62 -2.79 -0.62
C TYR A 53 -25.24 -3.42 -0.82
N MET A 54 -24.26 -3.07 0.02
CA MET A 54 -22.91 -3.64 -0.06
C MET A 54 -22.86 -4.92 0.76
N ASP A 55 -22.74 -6.06 0.08
CA ASP A 55 -22.80 -7.36 0.73
C ASP A 55 -21.41 -7.85 1.14
N ALA A 56 -20.44 -7.73 0.23
CA ALA A 56 -19.07 -8.18 0.49
C ALA A 56 -18.02 -7.48 -0.35
N ILE A 57 -16.76 -7.68 0.02
CA ILE A 57 -15.58 -7.25 -0.70
C ILE A 57 -14.66 -8.43 -0.98
N ARG A 58 -14.07 -8.47 -2.18
CA ARG A 58 -13.16 -9.53 -2.64
C ARG A 58 -12.25 -9.05 -3.76
N LEU A 59 -11.31 -9.90 -4.15
CA LEU A 59 -10.55 -9.75 -5.39
C LEU A 59 -11.17 -10.58 -6.51
N ASP A 60 -11.10 -10.08 -7.74
CA ASP A 60 -11.35 -10.87 -8.94
C ASP A 60 -10.09 -11.61 -9.42
N GLU A 61 -10.20 -12.25 -10.58
CA GLU A 61 -9.09 -12.97 -11.22
C GLU A 61 -7.94 -12.06 -11.69
N ASN A 62 -8.20 -10.76 -11.84
CA ASN A 62 -7.22 -9.75 -12.25
C ASN A 62 -6.65 -8.98 -11.06
N VAL A 63 -6.95 -9.41 -9.82
CA VAL A 63 -6.52 -8.76 -8.59
C VAL A 63 -7.12 -7.34 -8.45
N GLU A 64 -8.28 -7.10 -9.06
CA GLU A 64 -9.05 -5.88 -8.85
C GLU A 64 -10.05 -6.06 -7.71
N ILE A 65 -10.27 -4.98 -6.94
CA ILE A 65 -11.20 -4.99 -5.81
C ILE A 65 -12.63 -4.87 -6.31
N ILE A 66 -13.43 -5.88 -5.98
CA ILE A 66 -14.86 -5.98 -6.29
C ILE A 66 -15.68 -5.89 -5.01
N LEU A 67 -16.78 -5.16 -5.10
CA LEU A 67 -17.85 -5.12 -4.12
C LEU A 67 -19.01 -5.95 -4.67
N ASP A 68 -19.39 -7.02 -3.97
CA ASP A 68 -20.62 -7.75 -4.27
C ASP A 68 -21.79 -6.92 -3.74
N THR A 69 -22.86 -6.79 -4.53
CA THR A 69 -23.98 -5.91 -4.22
C THR A 69 -25.32 -6.60 -4.35
N SER A 70 -26.27 -6.19 -3.51
CA SER A 70 -27.67 -6.65 -3.54
C SER A 70 -28.59 -5.71 -4.35
N PHE A 71 -28.04 -4.91 -5.27
CA PHE A 71 -28.86 -4.14 -6.22
C PHE A 71 -29.65 -5.07 -7.15
N ALA A 72 -30.81 -4.60 -7.60
CA ALA A 72 -31.69 -5.40 -8.46
C ALA A 72 -31.09 -5.66 -9.87
N ASP A 73 -30.24 -4.77 -10.34
CA ASP A 73 -29.68 -4.76 -11.70
C ASP A 73 -28.15 -4.92 -11.74
N THR A 74 -27.49 -4.83 -10.58
CA THR A 74 -26.03 -4.87 -10.47
C THR A 74 -25.65 -5.86 -9.37
N THR A 75 -25.00 -6.96 -9.73
CA THR A 75 -24.56 -8.00 -8.76
C THR A 75 -23.23 -7.67 -8.12
N ASP A 76 -22.42 -6.86 -8.79
CA ASP A 76 -21.11 -6.45 -8.33
C ASP A 76 -20.67 -5.15 -8.99
N LYS A 77 -19.74 -4.44 -8.34
CA LYS A 77 -19.06 -3.28 -8.92
C LYS A 77 -17.62 -3.19 -8.46
N PHE A 78 -16.78 -2.54 -9.27
CA PHE A 78 -15.40 -2.25 -8.87
C PHE A 78 -15.35 -1.14 -7.81
N LEU A 79 -14.43 -1.25 -6.84
CA LEU A 79 -14.20 -0.21 -5.84
C LEU A 79 -13.85 1.14 -6.48
N ARG A 80 -13.09 1.14 -7.58
CA ARG A 80 -12.76 2.37 -8.33
C ARG A 80 -14.00 3.12 -8.83
N SER A 81 -15.07 2.40 -9.14
CA SER A 81 -16.34 3.00 -9.53
C SER A 81 -16.98 3.66 -8.31
N SER A 82 -17.03 2.99 -7.15
CA SER A 82 -17.52 3.59 -5.90
C SER A 82 -16.76 4.85 -5.48
N ILE A 83 -15.45 4.91 -5.72
CA ILE A 83 -14.67 6.13 -5.49
C ILE A 83 -15.09 7.26 -6.46
N SER A 84 -15.27 6.91 -7.74
CA SER A 84 -15.67 7.87 -8.77
C SER A 84 -17.10 8.39 -8.58
N ASP A 85 -17.98 7.53 -8.08
CA ASP A 85 -19.39 7.79 -7.79
C ASP A 85 -19.60 8.48 -6.43
N LEU A 86 -18.51 8.75 -5.67
CA LEU A 86 -18.53 9.33 -4.32
C LEU A 86 -19.32 8.50 -3.30
N GLU A 87 -19.39 7.19 -3.52
CA GLU A 87 -19.99 6.22 -2.59
C GLU A 87 -19.05 5.88 -1.43
N ILE A 88 -17.76 6.15 -1.59
CA ILE A 88 -16.75 6.06 -0.56
C ILE A 88 -15.76 7.20 -0.76
N ASP A 89 -15.43 7.92 0.32
CA ASP A 89 -14.45 8.99 0.28
C ASP A 89 -13.06 8.52 0.74
N PHE A 90 -12.10 9.43 0.79
CA PHE A 90 -10.73 9.09 1.21
C PHE A 90 -10.64 8.60 2.65
N PHE A 91 -11.51 9.06 3.55
CA PHE A 91 -11.54 8.58 4.93
C PHE A 91 -12.16 7.18 4.99
N GLY A 92 -13.25 6.96 4.26
CA GLY A 92 -13.85 5.63 4.12
C GLY A 92 -12.89 4.59 3.55
N LEU A 93 -12.01 4.97 2.60
CA LEU A 93 -10.97 4.08 2.09
C LEU A 93 -9.92 3.71 3.15
N ILE A 94 -9.52 4.66 4.00
CA ILE A 94 -8.60 4.42 5.12
C ILE A 94 -9.28 3.52 6.15
N ASP A 95 -10.51 3.83 6.51
CA ASP A 95 -11.32 3.04 7.44
C ASP A 95 -11.47 1.60 6.93
N LEU A 96 -11.76 1.42 5.65
CA LEU A 96 -11.85 0.10 5.02
C LEU A 96 -10.53 -0.67 5.15
N LEU A 97 -9.40 -0.01 4.97
CA LEU A 97 -8.07 -0.62 5.12
C LEU A 97 -7.84 -1.07 6.56
N GLU A 98 -8.12 -0.21 7.54
CA GLU A 98 -8.01 -0.55 8.97
C GLU A 98 -8.95 -1.70 9.37
N LEU A 99 -10.16 -1.71 8.82
CA LEU A 99 -11.15 -2.77 9.06
C LEU A 99 -10.66 -4.12 8.50
N LEU A 100 -10.11 -4.14 7.28
CA LEU A 100 -9.59 -5.36 6.66
C LEU A 100 -8.34 -5.89 7.38
N LYS A 101 -7.48 -5.01 7.90
CA LYS A 101 -6.35 -5.42 8.77
C LYS A 101 -6.81 -6.24 9.98
N GLY A 102 -8.02 -5.96 10.49
CA GLY A 102 -8.62 -6.70 11.60
C GLY A 102 -9.25 -8.05 11.23
N VAL A 103 -9.33 -8.40 9.94
CA VAL A 103 -9.91 -9.67 9.47
C VAL A 103 -8.86 -10.77 9.45
N GLU A 104 -9.18 -11.92 10.06
CA GLU A 104 -8.33 -13.11 10.05
C GLU A 104 -8.08 -13.61 8.62
N GLY A 105 -6.81 -13.76 8.25
CA GLY A 105 -6.37 -14.31 6.97
C GLY A 105 -5.92 -15.77 7.05
N LYS A 106 -5.58 -16.37 5.91
CA LYS A 106 -4.98 -17.72 5.88
C LYS A 106 -3.50 -17.62 6.28
N ASN A 107 -3.15 -18.11 7.46
CA ASN A 107 -1.80 -18.38 7.98
C ASN A 107 -0.64 -17.63 7.29
N GLY A 108 -0.37 -16.42 7.79
CA GLY A 108 1.00 -15.87 7.91
C GLY A 108 1.79 -15.55 6.65
N VAL A 109 1.28 -15.82 5.44
CA VAL A 109 1.95 -15.40 4.21
C VAL A 109 1.31 -14.09 3.77
N PHE A 110 1.92 -12.98 4.18
CA PHE A 110 1.71 -11.72 3.50
C PHE A 110 2.07 -11.95 2.03
N PRO A 111 1.20 -11.63 1.07
CA PRO A 111 1.64 -11.53 -0.30
C PRO A 111 2.86 -10.59 -0.33
N SER A 112 3.83 -10.86 -1.19
CA SER A 112 4.89 -9.90 -1.51
C SER A 112 4.23 -8.61 -2.03
N ILE A 113 4.31 -7.53 -1.25
CA ILE A 113 3.52 -6.28 -1.41
C ILE A 113 4.43 -5.09 -1.76
N LEU A 114 5.55 -5.33 -2.43
CA LEU A 114 6.30 -4.21 -2.99
C LEU A 114 5.48 -3.47 -4.04
N LYS A 115 5.05 -2.24 -3.73
CA LYS A 115 4.42 -1.36 -4.72
C LYS A 115 5.44 -1.21 -5.86
N PRO A 116 5.07 -1.60 -7.09
CA PRO A 116 6.02 -1.63 -8.18
C PRO A 116 6.48 -0.20 -8.50
N VAL A 117 7.79 -0.07 -8.70
CA VAL A 117 8.42 1.15 -9.23
C VAL A 117 9.11 0.79 -10.54
N ASN A 118 9.13 1.73 -11.48
CA ASN A 118 9.74 1.49 -12.79
C ASN A 118 10.97 2.38 -12.98
N GLY A 119 12.14 1.75 -13.05
CA GLY A 119 13.39 2.40 -13.45
C GLY A 119 13.94 3.42 -12.45
N GLU A 120 13.72 3.20 -11.16
CA GLU A 120 14.23 4.05 -10.08
C GLU A 120 15.57 3.52 -9.55
N TYR A 121 16.54 4.41 -9.35
CA TYR A 121 17.85 4.08 -8.76
C TYR A 121 18.16 5.09 -7.65
N ILE A 122 18.76 4.62 -6.55
CA ILE A 122 19.33 5.51 -5.55
C ILE A 122 20.69 6.05 -6.03
N THR A 123 21.18 7.07 -5.35
CA THR A 123 22.47 7.70 -5.67
C THR A 123 23.37 7.73 -4.44
N HIS A 124 24.58 8.24 -4.61
CA HIS A 124 25.52 8.52 -3.53
C HIS A 124 25.70 10.02 -3.36
N GLU A 125 26.16 10.46 -2.20
CA GLU A 125 26.65 11.83 -2.05
C GLU A 125 27.84 12.09 -2.98
N GLU A 126 27.97 13.33 -3.46
CA GLU A 126 28.93 13.70 -4.53
C GLU A 126 30.39 13.37 -4.17
N GLN A 127 30.72 13.33 -2.87
CA GLN A 127 32.07 13.11 -2.37
C GLN A 127 32.21 11.86 -1.50
N ASP A 128 31.13 11.10 -1.29
CA ASP A 128 31.13 9.92 -0.43
C ASP A 128 30.36 8.79 -1.10
N ARG A 129 31.11 7.79 -1.58
CA ARG A 129 30.56 6.62 -2.26
C ARG A 129 29.97 5.58 -1.32
N ASP A 130 30.08 5.78 -0.01
CA ASP A 130 29.46 4.92 0.99
C ASP A 130 28.20 5.58 1.57
N ALA A 131 27.98 6.88 1.29
CA ALA A 131 26.81 7.63 1.75
C ALA A 131 25.69 7.60 0.70
N TRP A 132 24.71 6.72 0.91
CA TRP A 132 23.53 6.63 0.04
C TRP A 132 22.61 7.85 0.13
N VAL A 133 21.93 8.13 -0.97
CA VAL A 133 20.89 9.14 -1.08
C VAL A 133 19.70 8.52 -1.79
N CYS A 134 18.63 8.29 -1.02
CA CYS A 134 17.36 7.82 -1.55
C CYS A 134 16.70 8.91 -2.41
N ILE A 135 15.81 8.52 -3.33
CA ILE A 135 15.02 9.41 -4.18
C ILE A 135 14.14 10.37 -3.34
N CYS A 136 13.71 9.95 -2.15
CA CYS A 136 12.98 10.81 -1.22
C CYS A 136 13.88 11.84 -0.48
N GLY A 137 15.20 11.79 -0.70
CA GLY A 137 16.20 12.63 -0.02
C GLY A 137 16.71 12.09 1.32
N ASN A 138 16.33 10.86 1.70
CA ASN A 138 16.86 10.23 2.93
C ASN A 138 18.33 9.82 2.75
N MET A 139 19.11 9.91 3.83
CA MET A 139 20.54 9.60 3.92
C MET A 139 20.80 8.72 5.14
N PRO A 140 21.92 7.95 5.19
CA PRO A 140 22.27 7.13 6.35
C PRO A 140 22.33 7.91 7.66
N SER A 141 22.77 9.17 7.61
CA SER A 141 22.87 10.08 8.76
C SER A 141 21.54 10.67 9.24
N TYR A 142 20.44 10.46 8.49
CA TYR A 142 19.10 10.91 8.86
C TYR A 142 18.27 9.78 9.44
N ASN A 143 17.42 9.11 8.65
CA ASN A 143 16.58 8.02 9.14
C ASN A 143 17.23 6.64 8.94
N GLY A 144 18.29 6.57 8.12
CA GLY A 144 18.99 5.31 7.86
C GLY A 144 18.38 4.46 6.75
N PHE A 145 19.07 3.35 6.50
CA PHE A 145 18.67 2.26 5.62
C PHE A 145 18.92 0.96 6.39
N TYR A 146 17.96 0.04 6.37
CA TYR A 146 18.01 -1.17 7.17
C TYR A 146 17.93 -2.41 6.29
N ALA A 147 18.63 -3.47 6.68
CA ALA A 147 18.59 -4.74 5.97
C ALA A 147 17.16 -5.28 5.95
N CYS A 148 16.73 -5.76 4.78
CA CYS A 148 15.43 -6.37 4.61
C CYS A 148 15.51 -7.60 3.71
N ASP A 149 14.42 -8.34 3.62
CA ASP A 149 14.22 -9.36 2.58
C ASP A 149 13.75 -8.72 1.25
N GLU A 150 13.42 -9.57 0.27
CA GLU A 150 12.90 -9.16 -1.04
C GLU A 150 11.53 -8.48 -1.00
N ASP A 151 10.81 -8.62 0.12
CA ASP A 151 9.50 -8.00 0.37
C ASP A 151 9.61 -6.67 1.13
N GLY A 152 10.82 -6.32 1.57
CA GLY A 152 11.09 -5.11 2.32
C GLY A 152 10.79 -5.23 3.81
N ASP A 153 10.60 -6.43 4.33
CA ASP A 153 10.45 -6.64 5.77
C ASP A 153 11.83 -6.68 6.43
N LEU A 154 11.96 -6.02 7.59
CA LEU A 154 13.25 -5.88 8.24
C LEU A 154 13.75 -7.25 8.71
N ILE A 155 15.00 -7.54 8.41
CA ILE A 155 15.66 -8.77 8.87
C ILE A 155 17.00 -8.43 9.50
N GLU A 156 17.43 -9.27 10.43
CA GLU A 156 18.80 -9.22 10.94
C GLU A 156 19.76 -9.69 9.82
N PRO A 157 20.77 -8.88 9.45
CA PRO A 157 21.68 -9.25 8.38
C PRO A 157 22.51 -10.47 8.77
N GLY A 158 22.33 -11.56 8.03
CA GLY A 158 23.00 -12.84 8.22
C GLY A 158 23.35 -13.52 6.89
N ASN A 159 23.60 -14.82 6.92
CA ASN A 159 23.95 -15.58 5.70
C ASN A 159 22.81 -15.67 4.67
N GLU A 160 21.57 -15.43 5.10
CA GLU A 160 20.36 -15.51 4.28
C GLU A 160 19.96 -14.16 3.68
N TRP A 161 20.67 -13.08 4.05
CA TRP A 161 20.37 -11.74 3.56
C TRP A 161 20.99 -11.49 2.18
N GLU A 162 20.16 -11.11 1.21
CA GLU A 162 20.54 -10.97 -0.20
C GLU A 162 20.88 -9.54 -0.66
N TYR A 163 21.49 -8.73 0.22
CA TYR A 163 21.88 -7.34 -0.09
C TYR A 163 20.71 -6.38 -0.37
N PHE A 164 19.53 -6.67 0.17
CA PHE A 164 18.39 -5.76 0.11
C PHE A 164 18.37 -4.80 1.29
N TYR A 165 18.10 -3.53 1.01
CA TYR A 165 17.95 -2.50 2.03
C TYR A 165 16.65 -1.74 1.85
N ARG A 166 16.00 -1.40 2.96
CA ARG A 166 14.84 -0.53 2.98
C ARG A 166 15.21 0.87 3.45
N CYS A 167 14.78 1.88 2.70
CA CYS A 167 14.79 3.27 3.14
C CYS A 167 13.73 3.47 4.23
N GLU A 168 14.16 3.79 5.44
CA GLU A 168 13.25 3.92 6.59
C GLU A 168 12.24 5.06 6.44
N TYR A 169 12.60 6.12 5.72
CA TYR A 169 11.72 7.26 5.56
C TYR A 169 10.54 7.01 4.61
N CYS A 170 10.75 6.22 3.55
CA CYS A 170 9.76 6.10 2.48
C CYS A 170 9.45 4.65 2.04
N GLY A 171 10.00 3.65 2.73
CA GLY A 171 9.74 2.24 2.47
C GLY A 171 10.33 1.68 1.18
N ARG A 172 11.13 2.45 0.42
CA ARG A 172 11.76 1.96 -0.82
C ARG A 172 12.70 0.81 -0.51
N VAL A 173 12.55 -0.31 -1.21
CA VAL A 173 13.43 -1.46 -1.15
C VAL A 173 14.43 -1.41 -2.29
N ILE A 174 15.70 -1.55 -1.93
CA ILE A 174 16.85 -1.26 -2.76
C ILE A 174 17.69 -2.53 -2.83
N ASP A 175 18.04 -2.95 -4.05
CA ASP A 175 19.08 -3.92 -4.30
C ASP A 175 20.44 -3.19 -4.35
N ASP A 176 21.25 -3.36 -3.32
CA ASP A 176 22.55 -2.68 -3.21
C ASP A 176 23.54 -3.11 -4.30
N ARG A 177 23.36 -4.30 -4.90
CA ARG A 177 24.27 -4.81 -5.92
C ARG A 177 24.33 -3.91 -7.16
N ASN A 178 23.26 -3.16 -7.42
CA ASN A 178 23.11 -2.29 -8.59
C ASN A 178 22.40 -0.95 -8.30
N LEU A 179 22.12 -0.64 -7.02
CA LEU A 179 21.40 0.54 -6.55
C LEU A 179 19.98 0.67 -7.09
N LEU A 180 19.40 -0.43 -7.59
CA LEU A 180 18.05 -0.45 -8.17
C LEU A 180 17.01 -0.44 -7.06
N VAL A 181 15.99 0.41 -7.18
CA VAL A 181 14.81 0.32 -6.34
C VAL A 181 13.88 -0.74 -6.94
N ILE A 182 13.66 -1.84 -6.21
CA ILE A 182 12.84 -2.97 -6.67
C ILE A 182 11.36 -2.80 -6.31
N GLY A 183 11.05 -1.90 -5.37
CA GLY A 183 9.69 -1.51 -5.03
C GLY A 183 9.60 -0.67 -3.78
N ILE A 184 8.39 -0.48 -3.27
CA ILE A 184 8.13 0.24 -2.02
C ILE A 184 7.29 -0.65 -1.10
N ASN A 185 7.83 -1.01 0.06
CA ASN A 185 7.04 -1.58 1.14
C ASN A 185 6.18 -0.47 1.76
N LEU A 186 4.86 -0.52 1.53
CA LEU A 186 3.91 0.45 2.10
C LEU A 186 3.55 0.16 3.57
N ASN A 187 4.02 -0.96 4.12
CA ASN A 187 3.75 -1.38 5.49
C ASN A 187 5.06 -1.74 6.23
N PRO A 188 5.98 -0.78 6.42
CA PRO A 188 7.32 -1.04 6.91
C PRO A 188 7.40 -1.58 8.35
N ASN A 189 6.31 -1.55 9.11
CA ASN A 189 6.30 -1.82 10.55
C ASN A 189 5.30 -2.92 10.94
N ASN A 190 5.30 -4.07 10.27
CA ASN A 190 4.68 -5.30 10.80
C ASN A 190 5.46 -5.83 12.03
N GLU A 191 5.85 -4.94 12.95
CA GLU A 191 6.29 -5.35 14.28
C GLU A 191 5.03 -5.79 15.03
N GLU A 192 4.94 -7.09 15.29
CA GLU A 192 4.00 -7.66 16.25
C GLU A 192 4.19 -6.93 17.60
N GLU A 193 3.22 -6.09 18.00
CA GLU A 193 3.01 -5.75 19.42
C GLU A 193 2.14 -6.80 20.10
#